data_AF-A0A7S1HBK6-F1
#
_entry.id   AF-A0A7S1HBK6-F1
#
_cell.length_a   1.000
_cell.length_b   1.000
_cell.length_c   1.000
_cell.angle_alpha   90.00
_cell.angle_beta   90.00
_cell.angle_gamma   90.00
#
_symmetry.space_group_name_H-M   'P 1'
#
loop_
_entity.id
_entity.type
_entity.pdbx_description
1 polymer ?
#
loop_
_entity_poly.entity_id
_entity_poly.type
_entity_poly.pdbx_seq_one_letter_code
_entity_poly.pdbx_strand_id
1 'polypeptide(L)'
;GEAGAVLVFLPGTKEIDDCKQAILGSPEFGRDPEQRDWVLPLHGSLPPEEQRRVFVRPPRGVTKVVLATNVAETSITIDDIGFVVDSGRVKEERYEATRRMACLEDVLVSRASAKQRRGRA
;
A
#
# COMPACT_ATOMS: atom_id res chain seq x y z
N GLY A 1 8.50 23.08 3.65
CA GLY A 1 8.10 21.91 4.44
C GLY A 1 8.45 20.68 3.64
N GLU A 2 8.89 19.61 4.29
CA GLU A 2 9.03 18.30 3.63
C GLU A 2 7.62 17.84 3.20
N ALA A 3 7.49 17.35 1.96
CA ALA A 3 6.25 16.75 1.49
C ALA A 3 6.12 15.37 2.16
N GLY A 4 4.99 15.12 2.83
CA GLY A 4 4.74 13.82 3.48
C GLY A 4 4.63 12.69 2.45
N ALA A 5 4.99 11.48 2.88
CA ALA A 5 4.88 10.27 2.08
C ALA A 5 3.41 9.92 1.78
N VAL A 6 3.19 9.20 0.69
CA VAL A 6 1.86 8.75 0.25
C VAL A 6 1.69 7.26 0.57
N LEU A 7 0.65 6.90 1.32
CA LEU A 7 0.23 5.53 1.55
C LEU A 7 -0.97 5.19 0.67
N VAL A 8 -0.86 4.14 -0.14
CA VAL A 8 -1.93 3.68 -1.03
C VAL A 8 -2.42 2.31 -0.59
N PHE A 9 -3.70 2.19 -0.22
CA PHE A 9 -4.31 0.90 0.13
C PHE A 9 -4.87 0.20 -1.10
N LEU A 10 -4.35 -0.99 -1.38
CA LEU A 10 -4.70 -1.86 -2.50
C LEU A 10 -5.12 -3.25 -2.00
N PRO A 11 -6.00 -3.96 -2.74
CA PRO A 11 -6.59 -5.21 -2.26
C PRO A 11 -5.63 -6.41 -2.26
N GLY A 12 -4.53 -6.36 -3.02
CA GLY A 12 -3.58 -7.48 -3.10
C GLY A 12 -2.30 -7.17 -3.88
N THR A 13 -1.40 -8.15 -3.94
CA THR A 13 -0.08 -8.03 -4.58
C THR A 13 -0.19 -7.73 -6.07
N LYS A 14 -1.14 -8.35 -6.79
CA LYS A 14 -1.35 -8.05 -8.21
C LYS A 14 -1.65 -6.57 -8.42
N GLU A 15 -2.56 -6.02 -7.63
CA GLU A 15 -2.95 -4.62 -7.73
C GLU A 15 -1.81 -3.67 -7.30
N ILE A 16 -0.98 -4.08 -6.34
CA ILE A 16 0.26 -3.39 -5.99
C ILE A 16 1.21 -3.34 -7.19
N ASP A 17 1.46 -4.47 -7.85
CA ASP A 17 2.38 -4.54 -9.00
C ASP A 17 1.86 -3.71 -10.18
N ASP A 18 0.57 -3.85 -10.52
CA ASP A 18 -0.07 -3.08 -11.59
C ASP A 18 0.00 -1.57 -11.30
N CYS A 19 -0.29 -1.14 -10.06
CA CYS A 19 -0.18 0.26 -9.64
C CYS A 19 1.26 0.76 -9.68
N LYS A 20 2.22 -0.05 -9.21
CA LYS A 20 3.65 0.27 -9.27
C LYS A 20 4.11 0.50 -10.70
N GLN A 21 3.74 -0.37 -11.64
CA GLN A 21 4.10 -0.19 -13.04
C GLN A 21 3.47 1.08 -13.64
N ALA A 22 2.21 1.37 -13.32
CA ALA A 22 1.56 2.59 -13.78
C ALA A 22 2.27 3.85 -13.26
N ILE A 23 2.65 3.88 -11.98
CA ILE A 23 3.43 4.99 -11.39
C ILE A 23 4.79 5.10 -12.09
N LEU A 24 5.53 4.01 -12.21
CA LEU A 24 6.86 4.00 -12.83
C LEU A 24 6.85 4.28 -14.35
N GLY A 25 5.68 4.17 -14.99
CA GLY A 25 5.45 4.58 -16.38
C GLY A 25 5.19 6.08 -16.55
N SER A 26 4.88 6.80 -15.48
CA SER A 26 4.72 8.26 -15.51
C SER A 26 6.06 8.97 -15.71
N PRO A 27 6.13 10.11 -16.43
CA PRO A 27 7.37 10.86 -16.58
C PRO A 27 8.00 11.32 -15.25
N GLU A 28 7.16 11.65 -14.27
CA GLU A 28 7.54 12.19 -12.96
C GLU A 28 8.31 11.16 -12.12
N PHE A 29 7.87 9.90 -12.15
CA PHE A 29 8.52 8.82 -11.40
C PHE A 29 9.44 7.96 -12.24
N GLY A 30 9.19 7.86 -13.54
CA GLY A 30 9.87 6.90 -14.41
C GLY A 30 11.24 7.34 -14.91
N ARG A 31 11.50 8.65 -15.01
CA ARG A 31 12.73 9.19 -15.59
C ARG A 31 13.88 9.36 -14.60
N ASP A 32 13.56 9.54 -13.32
CA ASP A 32 14.55 9.74 -12.25
C ASP A 32 14.74 8.42 -11.48
N PRO A 33 15.93 7.78 -11.56
CA PRO A 33 16.23 6.55 -10.82
C PRO A 33 15.99 6.67 -9.32
N GLU A 34 16.29 7.82 -8.71
CA GLU A 34 16.05 8.00 -7.28
C GLU A 34 14.54 7.96 -7.00
N GLN A 35 13.73 8.65 -7.80
CA GLN A 35 12.28 8.65 -7.63
C GLN A 35 11.64 7.26 -7.79
N ARG A 36 12.21 6.40 -8.65
CA ARG A 36 11.76 5.01 -8.86
C ARG A 36 11.97 4.13 -7.63
N ASP A 37 13.10 4.31 -6.94
CA ASP A 37 13.49 3.48 -5.79
C ASP A 37 12.61 3.70 -4.56
N TRP A 38 11.85 4.79 -4.55
CA TRP A 38 10.95 5.19 -3.47
C TRP A 38 9.47 4.84 -3.72
N VAL A 39 9.18 4.01 -4.74
CA VAL A 39 7.88 3.35 -4.93
C VAL A 39 7.94 1.93 -4.33
N LEU A 40 7.52 1.82 -3.08
CA LEU A 40 7.75 0.66 -2.21
C LEU A 40 6.49 -0.20 -2.05
N PRO A 41 6.54 -1.51 -2.35
CA PRO A 41 5.44 -2.42 -2.01
C PRO A 41 5.44 -2.76 -0.51
N LEU A 42 4.27 -3.04 0.05
CA LEU A 42 4.11 -3.49 1.44
C LEU A 42 2.97 -4.52 1.58
N HIS A 43 3.35 -5.80 1.65
CA HIS A 43 2.42 -6.92 1.86
C HIS A 43 3.06 -8.04 2.66
N GLY A 44 2.23 -8.95 3.20
CA GLY A 44 2.66 -9.94 4.20
C GLY A 44 3.65 -11.00 3.69
N SER A 45 3.76 -11.19 2.39
CA SER A 45 4.74 -12.12 1.79
C SER A 45 6.11 -11.50 1.49
N LEU A 46 6.31 -10.20 1.75
CA LEU A 46 7.63 -9.59 1.60
C LEU A 46 8.59 -10.08 2.69
N PRO A 47 9.88 -10.27 2.38
CA PRO A 47 10.90 -10.48 3.39
C PRO A 47 10.96 -9.32 4.41
N PRO A 48 11.32 -9.58 5.67
CA PRO A 48 11.38 -8.54 6.71
C PRO A 48 12.27 -7.34 6.33
N GLU A 49 13.38 -7.57 5.62
CA GLU A 49 14.27 -6.52 5.15
C GLU A 49 13.60 -5.57 4.15
N GLU A 50 12.78 -6.09 3.24
CA GLU A 50 12.02 -5.28 2.28
C GLU A 50 10.89 -4.51 2.98
N GLN A 51 10.19 -5.15 3.93
CA GLN A 51 9.18 -4.47 4.74
C GLN A 51 9.77 -3.28 5.52
N ARG A 52 11.02 -3.38 5.97
CA ARG A 52 11.68 -2.30 6.74
C ARG A 52 11.99 -1.05 5.93
N ARG A 53 12.08 -1.15 4.59
CA ARG A 53 12.40 0.00 3.72
C ARG A 53 11.39 1.14 3.86
N VAL A 54 10.13 0.82 4.16
CA VAL A 54 9.05 1.82 4.29
C VAL A 54 9.25 2.76 5.48
N PHE A 55 10.08 2.39 6.47
CA PHE A 55 10.42 3.24 7.63
C PHE A 55 11.57 4.21 7.35
N VAL A 56 12.27 4.05 6.23
CA VAL A 56 13.33 4.98 5.83
C VAL A 56 12.68 6.21 5.20
N ARG A 57 13.24 7.40 5.45
CA ARG A 57 12.80 8.65 4.83
C ARG A 57 13.50 8.85 3.47
N PRO A 58 12.80 9.37 2.45
CA PRO A 58 13.39 9.63 1.15
C PRO A 58 14.42 10.76 1.18
N PRO A 59 15.36 10.81 0.21
CA PRO A 59 16.18 11.99 -0.05
C PRO A 59 15.33 13.24 -0.31
N ARG A 60 15.93 14.40 -0.11
CA ARG A 60 15.26 15.67 -0.35
C ARG A 60 14.85 15.81 -1.82
N GLY A 61 13.58 16.11 -2.06
CA GLY A 61 13.03 16.25 -3.41
C GLY A 61 12.43 14.97 -3.99
N VAL A 62 12.57 13.84 -3.29
CA VAL A 62 12.02 12.55 -3.70
C VAL A 62 10.74 12.26 -2.93
N THR A 63 9.69 11.87 -3.65
CA THR A 63 8.39 11.50 -3.05
C THR A 63 8.36 10.01 -2.70
N LYS A 64 8.19 9.66 -1.42
CA LYS A 64 7.96 8.26 -1.03
C LYS A 64 6.51 7.86 -1.28
N VAL A 65 6.31 6.75 -1.99
CA VAL A 65 4.99 6.14 -2.22
C VAL A 65 5.02 4.71 -1.72
N VAL A 66 4.18 4.39 -0.73
CA VAL A 66 4.03 3.06 -0.15
C VAL A 66 2.74 2.44 -0.66
N LEU A 67 2.85 1.34 -1.40
CA LEU A 67 1.73 0.59 -1.97
C LEU A 67 1.44 -0.61 -1.07
N ALA A 68 0.38 -0.54 -0.27
CA ALA A 68 0.15 -1.47 0.82
C ALA A 68 -1.17 -2.25 0.71
N THR A 69 -1.14 -3.48 1.21
CA THR A 69 -2.37 -4.21 1.59
C THR A 69 -2.83 -3.77 2.98
N ASN A 70 -3.86 -4.43 3.52
CA ASN A 70 -4.34 -4.24 4.89
C ASN A 70 -3.28 -4.50 5.98
N VAL A 71 -2.08 -5.01 5.65
CA VAL A 71 -0.94 -5.07 6.58
C VAL A 71 -0.61 -3.69 7.18
N ALA A 72 -0.82 -2.61 6.44
CA ALA A 72 -0.64 -1.24 6.94
C ALA A 72 -1.84 -0.73 7.78
N GLU A 73 -2.95 -1.47 7.87
CA GLU A 73 -4.17 -1.03 8.57
C GLU A 73 -4.01 -1.09 10.10
N THR A 74 -3.31 -2.09 10.62
CA THR A 74 -3.13 -2.31 12.08
C THR A 74 -1.68 -2.58 12.49
N SER A 75 -0.90 -3.28 11.66
CA SER A 75 0.38 -3.85 12.08
C SER A 75 1.61 -2.95 11.87
N ILE A 76 1.48 -1.88 11.08
CA ILE A 76 2.61 -1.04 10.67
C ILE A 76 2.27 0.43 10.85
N THR A 77 3.19 1.20 11.45
CA THR A 77 3.06 2.65 11.62
C THR A 77 4.27 3.32 10.96
N ILE A 78 4.02 4.05 9.89
CA ILE A 78 5.02 4.82 9.13
C ILE A 78 4.80 6.29 9.53
N ASP A 79 5.82 6.90 10.11
CA ASP A 79 5.72 8.19 10.82
C ASP A 79 5.70 9.41 9.90
N ASP A 80 6.15 9.26 8.65
CA ASP A 80 6.26 10.33 7.67
C ASP A 80 5.14 10.30 6.61
N ILE A 81 4.09 9.50 6.79
CA ILE A 81 2.90 9.55 5.93
C ILE A 81 2.19 10.89 6.14
N GLY A 82 2.00 11.64 5.05
CA GLY A 82 1.17 12.84 5.03
C GLY A 82 -0.11 12.70 4.22
N PHE A 83 -0.21 11.63 3.41
CA PHE A 83 -1.33 11.42 2.50
C PHE A 83 -1.73 9.95 2.45
N VAL A 84 -3.04 9.70 2.43
CA VAL A 84 -3.62 8.37 2.25
C VAL A 84 -4.52 8.36 1.03
N VAL A 85 -4.31 7.37 0.16
CA VAL A 85 -5.18 7.03 -0.96
C VAL A 85 -5.75 5.64 -0.70
N ASP A 86 -7.06 5.52 -0.60
CA ASP A 86 -7.73 4.23 -0.32
C ASP A 86 -8.54 3.80 -1.54
N SER A 87 -8.24 2.62 -2.10
CA SER A 87 -9.04 2.01 -3.17
C SER A 87 -10.44 1.60 -2.69
N GLY A 88 -10.64 1.49 -1.38
CA GLY A 88 -11.90 1.05 -0.77
C GLY A 88 -12.18 -0.44 -1.00
N ARG A 89 -11.20 -1.21 -1.47
CA ARG A 89 -11.31 -2.65 -1.76
C ARG A 89 -10.41 -3.49 -0.86
N VAL A 90 -10.78 -4.73 -0.65
CA VAL A 90 -10.00 -5.73 0.09
C VAL A 90 -10.33 -7.13 -0.43
N LYS A 91 -9.32 -8.01 -0.46
CA LYS A 91 -9.53 -9.44 -0.66
C LYS A 91 -9.74 -10.11 0.70
N GLU A 92 -10.94 -10.63 0.94
CA GLU A 92 -11.29 -11.35 2.16
C GLU A 92 -11.52 -12.83 1.86
N GLU A 93 -11.02 -13.69 2.75
CA GLU A 93 -11.31 -15.11 2.71
C GLU A 93 -12.70 -15.37 3.32
N ARG A 94 -13.61 -15.90 2.50
CA ARG A 94 -14.98 -16.22 2.88
C ARG A 94 -15.21 -17.72 2.84
N TYR A 95 -15.79 -18.26 3.90
CA TYR A 95 -16.15 -19.67 3.97
C TYR A 95 -17.54 -19.92 3.37
N GLU A 96 -17.61 -20.70 2.29
CA GLU A 96 -18.86 -21.21 1.72
C GLU A 96 -19.26 -22.51 2.42
N ALA A 97 -20.15 -22.42 3.41
CA ALA A 97 -20.60 -23.59 4.20
C ALA A 97 -21.19 -24.71 3.34
N THR A 98 -21.90 -24.37 2.26
CA THR A 98 -22.53 -25.33 1.34
C THR A 98 -21.51 -26.16 0.56
N ARG A 99 -20.37 -25.56 0.22
CA ARG A 99 -19.30 -26.23 -0.53
C ARG A 99 -18.15 -26.71 0.36
N ARG A 100 -18.16 -26.34 1.65
CA ARG A 100 -17.06 -26.56 2.61
C ARG A 100 -15.71 -26.06 2.10
N MET A 101 -15.72 -24.96 1.35
CA MET A 101 -14.52 -24.37 0.75
C MET A 101 -14.36 -22.92 1.20
N ALA A 102 -13.11 -22.49 1.34
CA ALA A 102 -12.77 -21.07 1.45
C ALA A 102 -12.58 -20.48 0.05
N CYS A 103 -13.14 -19.29 -0.18
CA CYS A 103 -13.01 -18.52 -1.41
C CYS A 103 -12.43 -17.15 -1.08
N LEU A 104 -11.59 -16.62 -1.96
CA LEU A 104 -11.06 -15.26 -1.83
C LEU A 104 -11.94 -14.31 -2.66
N GLU A 105 -12.72 -13.46 -1.99
CA GLU A 105 -13.61 -12.51 -2.65
C GLU A 105 -13.04 -11.09 -2.58
N ASP A 106 -13.13 -10.35 -3.69
CA ASP A 106 -12.78 -8.93 -3.73
C ASP A 106 -14.01 -8.07 -3.41
N VAL A 107 -14.02 -7.47 -2.23
CA VAL A 107 -15.16 -6.79 -1.61
C VAL A 107 -14.81 -5.36 -1.21
N LEU A 108 -15.84 -4.57 -0.91
CA LEU A 108 -15.65 -3.24 -0.34
C LEU A 108 -15.19 -3.33 1.12
N VAL A 109 -14.31 -2.42 1.52
CA VAL A 109 -13.88 -2.31 2.92
C VAL A 109 -15.03 -1.89 3.82
N SER A 110 -14.98 -2.35 5.07
CA SER A 110 -15.92 -1.90 6.10
C SER A 110 -15.76 -0.41 6.40
N ARG A 111 -16.82 0.23 6.91
CA ARG A 111 -16.74 1.63 7.40
C ARG A 111 -15.70 1.79 8.52
N ALA A 112 -15.48 0.75 9.32
CA ALA A 112 -14.49 0.75 10.39
C ALA A 112 -13.07 0.76 9.81
N SER A 113 -12.79 -0.10 8.82
CA SER A 113 -11.51 -0.15 8.11
C SER A 113 -11.20 1.17 7.39
N ALA A 114 -12.17 1.73 6.67
CA ALA A 114 -12.00 3.05 6.05
C ALA A 114 -11.65 4.15 7.08
N LYS A 115 -12.26 4.11 8.27
CA LYS A 115 -11.96 5.04 9.36
C LYS A 115 -10.55 4.84 9.92
N GLN A 116 -10.08 3.60 10.04
CA GLN A 116 -8.71 3.28 10.46
C GLN A 116 -7.68 3.75 9.44
N ARG A 117 -7.92 3.49 8.14
CA ARG A 117 -7.05 3.92 7.04
C ARG A 117 -6.92 5.43 6.97
N ARG A 118 -8.03 6.17 7.19
CA ARG A 118 -7.99 7.64 7.28
C ARG A 118 -7.08 8.16 8.39
N GLY A 119 -6.97 7.44 9.51
CA GLY A 119 -6.11 7.84 10.63
C GLY A 119 -4.61 7.59 10.41
N ARG A 120 -4.20 7.20 9.20
CA ARG A 120 -2.79 6.99 8.83
C ARG A 120 -2.12 8.23 8.23
N ALA A 121 -2.87 9.30 7.98
CA ALA A 121 -2.36 10.64 7.66
C ALA A 121 -2.69 11.62 8.80
#